data_AF-A0A1M6VNV4-F1
#
_entry.id   AF-A0A1M6VNV4-F1
#
_cell.length_a   1.000
_cell.length_b   1.000
_cell.length_c   1.000
_cell.angle_alpha   90.00
_cell.angle_beta   90.00
_cell.angle_gamma   90.00
#
_symmetry.space_group_name_H-M   'P 1'
#
loop_
_entity.id
_entity.type
_entity.pdbx_description
1 polymer ?
#
loop_
_entity_poly.entity_id
_entity_poly.type
_entity_poly.pdbx_seq_one_letter_code
_entity_poly.pdbx_strand_id
1 'polypeptide(L)'
;MLAEIAAIERLLKAGKSKVQRSQTWEQICAENGVGQVIGREIHFTAADKQRLREYALAEHGVDPQFDSRVGGRMVMALQDASEKLSSDSVFGHLIVLATAGTAKVAVGGEEFRTPRGSVLSVLPGCLDTDHLQSQKLVIVENGGVVPYWADIRLPGSWENSVILYRGHRENVRTIAEIARNQPAGNLAWFFDFDPAGLALALDQGRGSALVAGKWRELGRHTPFNQPKIHRKQSVALKRLKARATGELLAIAEHMSNEELAVMQEHLTRRHIQLVALPITC
;
A
#
# COMPACT_ATOMS: atom_id res chain seq x y z
N MET A 1 28.56 -12.45 17.55
CA MET A 1 28.60 -11.70 16.27
C MET A 1 27.24 -11.41 15.63
N LEU A 2 26.57 -12.31 14.89
CA LEU A 2 25.32 -11.94 14.16
C LEU A 2 24.18 -11.41 15.06
N ALA A 3 24.04 -11.95 16.28
CA ALA A 3 23.02 -11.51 17.24
C ALA A 3 23.31 -10.12 17.82
N GLU A 4 24.58 -9.73 17.92
CA GLU A 4 25.02 -8.44 18.47
C GLU A 4 24.68 -7.30 17.50
N ILE A 5 24.97 -7.52 16.22
CA ILE A 5 24.77 -6.53 15.16
C ILE A 5 23.28 -6.29 14.92
N ALA A 6 22.48 -7.36 14.88
CA ALA A 6 21.02 -7.25 14.81
C ALA A 6 20.41 -6.54 16.04
N ALA A 7 21.08 -6.57 17.20
CA ALA A 7 20.66 -5.82 18.37
C ALA A 7 21.01 -4.32 18.24
N ILE A 8 22.21 -4.00 17.73
CA ILE A 8 22.66 -2.64 17.42
C ILE A 8 21.74 -1.97 16.39
N GLU A 9 21.43 -2.65 15.29
CA GLU A 9 20.50 -2.14 14.27
C GLU A 9 19.13 -1.80 14.85
N ARG A 10 18.58 -2.67 15.71
CA ARG A 10 17.29 -2.46 16.36
C ARG A 10 17.32 -1.26 17.32
N LEU A 11 18.41 -1.05 18.04
CA LEU A 11 18.61 0.11 18.91
C LEU A 11 18.63 1.41 18.09
N LEU A 12 19.43 1.45 17.02
CA LEU A 12 19.63 2.63 16.19
C LEU A 12 18.38 2.99 15.37
N LYS A 13 17.72 2.01 14.73
CA LYS A 13 16.49 2.23 13.96
C LYS A 13 15.32 2.66 14.82
N ALA A 14 15.20 2.12 16.04
CA ALA A 14 14.15 2.52 16.97
C ALA A 14 14.44 3.86 17.68
N GLY A 15 15.60 4.49 17.44
CA GLY A 15 16.00 5.74 18.09
C GLY A 15 16.19 5.65 19.60
N LYS A 16 16.16 4.45 20.18
CA LYS A 16 16.18 4.24 21.63
C LYS A 16 17.53 4.66 22.22
N SER A 17 17.52 5.25 23.42
CA SER A 17 18.72 5.64 24.17
C SER A 17 19.05 4.68 25.30
N LYS A 18 18.30 3.59 25.45
CA LYS A 18 18.52 2.59 26.49
C LYS A 18 17.97 1.23 26.10
N VAL A 19 18.56 0.18 26.67
CA VAL A 19 18.16 -1.23 26.50
C VAL A 19 18.16 -1.94 27.84
N GLN A 20 17.38 -3.02 27.95
CA GLN A 20 17.48 -3.91 29.11
C GLN A 20 18.81 -4.66 29.06
N ARG A 21 19.45 -4.79 30.21
CA ARG A 21 20.72 -5.48 30.38
C ARG A 21 20.55 -6.96 30.03
N SER A 22 21.33 -7.44 29.07
CA SER A 22 21.41 -8.85 28.66
C SER A 22 22.86 -9.18 28.35
N GLN A 23 23.20 -10.47 28.38
CA GLN A 23 24.55 -10.94 28.07
C GLN A 23 25.06 -10.44 26.70
N THR A 24 24.17 -10.38 25.70
CA THR A 24 24.47 -9.81 24.38
C THR A 24 24.83 -8.33 24.43
N TRP A 25 24.06 -7.52 25.18
CA TRP A 25 24.34 -6.09 25.30
C TRP A 25 25.57 -5.79 26.17
N GLU A 26 25.84 -6.62 27.17
CA GLU A 26 27.09 -6.52 27.95
C GLU A 26 28.31 -6.77 27.07
N GLN A 27 28.25 -7.79 26.21
CA GLN A 27 29.31 -8.11 25.27
C GLN A 27 29.51 -6.98 24.25
N ILE A 28 28.44 -6.48 23.62
CA ILE A 28 28.50 -5.32 22.71
C ILE A 28 29.18 -4.13 23.38
N CYS A 29 28.76 -3.81 24.61
CA CYS A 29 29.26 -2.65 25.35
C CYS A 29 30.74 -2.81 25.73
N ALA A 30 31.14 -4.03 26.13
CA ALA A 30 32.52 -4.34 26.47
C ALA A 30 33.46 -4.27 25.26
N GLU A 31 33.02 -4.80 24.10
CA GLU A 31 33.81 -4.81 22.86
C GLU A 31 33.95 -3.41 22.25
N ASN A 32 32.93 -2.56 22.38
CA ASN A 32 32.88 -1.23 21.74
C ASN A 32 33.22 -0.07 22.69
N GLY A 33 33.38 -0.33 23.99
CA GLY A 33 33.62 0.71 25.00
C GLY A 33 32.52 1.76 25.05
N VAL A 34 31.26 1.32 24.98
CA VAL A 34 30.06 2.17 24.89
C VAL A 34 29.02 1.80 25.94
N GLY A 35 28.21 2.78 26.33
CA GLY A 35 27.05 2.58 27.19
C GLY A 35 27.37 2.56 28.70
N GLN A 36 26.43 3.06 29.49
CA GLN A 36 26.53 3.15 30.95
C GLN A 36 25.46 2.27 31.60
N VAL A 37 25.87 1.35 32.47
CA VAL A 37 24.96 0.48 33.22
C VAL A 37 24.33 1.26 34.37
N ILE A 38 23.01 1.39 34.35
CA ILE A 38 22.21 2.01 35.41
C ILE A 38 21.12 1.01 35.84
N GLY A 39 21.34 0.35 36.97
CA GLY A 39 20.42 -0.68 37.46
C GLY A 39 20.30 -1.87 36.51
N ARG A 40 19.12 -2.06 35.92
CA ARG A 40 18.82 -3.13 34.95
C ARG A 40 18.89 -2.67 33.49
N GLU A 41 19.25 -1.42 33.24
CA GLU A 41 19.32 -0.85 31.89
C GLU A 41 20.75 -0.44 31.53
N ILE A 42 21.05 -0.43 30.24
CA ILE A 42 22.25 0.18 29.67
C ILE A 42 21.82 1.40 28.88
N HIS A 43 22.39 2.56 29.20
CA HIS A 43 22.07 3.85 28.60
C HIS A 43 23.17 4.27 27.62
N PHE A 44 22.77 4.82 26.48
CA PHE A 44 23.68 5.24 25.42
C PHE A 44 23.58 6.74 25.15
N THR A 45 24.73 7.40 25.16
CA THR A 45 24.88 8.78 24.69
C THR A 45 24.82 8.85 23.16
N ALA A 46 24.75 10.07 22.61
CA ALA A 46 24.84 10.25 21.16
C ALA A 46 26.18 9.76 20.60
N ALA A 47 27.28 9.96 21.34
CA ALA A 47 28.61 9.47 20.96
C ALA A 47 28.67 7.92 20.97
N ASP A 48 28.02 7.28 21.94
CA ASP A 48 27.92 5.81 21.99
C ASP A 48 27.18 5.25 20.79
N LYS A 49 26.07 5.87 20.40
CA LYS A 49 25.30 5.46 19.22
C LYS A 49 26.10 5.62 17.93
N GLN A 50 26.90 6.68 17.84
CA GLN A 50 27.77 6.90 16.69
C GLN A 50 28.87 5.84 16.60
N ARG A 51 29.50 5.46 17.72
CA ARG A 51 30.47 4.36 17.75
C ARG A 51 29.85 3.01 17.39
N LEU A 52 28.66 2.71 17.91
CA LEU A 52 27.93 1.50 17.53
C LEU A 52 27.59 1.44 16.04
N ARG A 53 27.31 2.60 15.44
CA ARG A 53 27.09 2.74 13.99
C ARG A 53 28.37 2.49 13.21
N GLU A 54 29.48 3.08 13.63
CA GLU A 54 30.81 2.90 13.02
C GLU A 54 31.28 1.44 13.10
N TYR A 55 31.03 0.76 14.22
CA TYR A 55 31.30 -0.67 14.37
C TYR A 55 30.48 -1.53 13.39
N ALA A 56 29.18 -1.28 13.30
CA ALA A 56 28.31 -1.99 12.34
C ALA A 56 28.73 -1.73 10.88
N LEU A 57 29.18 -0.51 10.57
CA LEU A 57 29.72 -0.12 9.27
C LEU A 57 31.06 -0.80 8.94
N ALA A 58 31.97 -0.87 9.90
CA ALA A 58 33.31 -1.44 9.70
C ALA A 58 33.26 -2.97 9.48
N GLU A 59 32.37 -3.67 10.19
CA GLU A 59 32.25 -5.14 10.08
C GLU A 59 31.43 -5.61 8.87
N HIS A 60 30.50 -4.80 8.35
CA HIS A 60 29.59 -5.23 7.26
C HIS A 60 29.46 -4.29 6.07
N GLY A 61 30.11 -3.12 6.08
CA GLY A 61 30.08 -2.17 4.96
C GLY A 61 28.71 -1.50 4.73
N VAL A 62 27.75 -1.65 5.66
CA VAL A 62 26.38 -1.13 5.53
C VAL A 62 26.04 -0.21 6.69
N ASP A 63 25.49 0.96 6.39
CA ASP A 63 25.06 1.94 7.39
C ASP A 63 23.70 1.53 7.99
N PRO A 64 23.62 1.20 9.29
CA PRO A 64 22.37 0.70 9.90
C PRO A 64 21.25 1.76 9.98
N GLN A 65 21.55 3.04 9.72
CA GLN A 65 20.55 4.12 9.67
C GLN A 65 20.11 4.47 8.24
N PHE A 66 20.85 4.05 7.21
CA PHE A 66 20.45 4.25 5.81
C PHE A 66 20.03 2.92 5.20
N ASP A 67 18.76 2.84 4.83
CA ASP A 67 18.19 1.72 4.11
C ASP A 67 18.67 1.73 2.65
N SER A 68 19.96 1.46 2.42
CA SER A 68 20.48 1.21 1.08
C SER A 68 20.26 -0.26 0.71
N ARG A 69 19.01 -0.72 0.76
CA ARG A 69 18.56 -1.97 0.15
C ARG A 69 18.03 -1.71 -1.26
N VAL A 70 18.83 -1.06 -2.08
CA VAL A 70 18.56 -0.96 -3.52
C VAL A 70 19.17 -2.21 -4.16
N GLY A 71 18.36 -3.25 -4.39
CA GLY A 71 18.78 -4.41 -5.19
C GLY A 71 18.04 -5.73 -4.94
N GLY A 72 17.46 -5.94 -3.76
CA GLY A 72 16.77 -7.20 -3.45
C GLY A 72 17.66 -8.46 -3.51
N ARG A 73 17.09 -9.61 -3.16
CA ARG A 73 17.81 -10.91 -3.03
C ARG A 73 18.48 -11.38 -4.31
N MET A 74 17.97 -10.99 -5.47
CA MET A 74 18.50 -11.41 -6.77
C MET A 74 19.82 -10.74 -7.12
N VAL A 75 20.06 -9.50 -6.68
CA VAL A 75 21.36 -8.83 -6.84
C VAL A 75 22.39 -9.41 -5.86
N MET A 76 21.96 -9.86 -4.67
CA MET A 76 22.83 -10.53 -3.70
C MET A 76 23.16 -11.98 -4.08
N ALA A 77 22.32 -12.66 -4.87
CA ALA A 77 22.62 -14.00 -5.39
C ALA A 77 23.85 -14.03 -6.32
N LEU A 78 24.24 -12.88 -6.88
CA LEU A 78 25.46 -12.72 -7.68
C LEU A 78 26.74 -12.59 -6.81
N GLN A 79 26.62 -12.31 -5.51
CA GLN A 79 27.77 -11.98 -4.65
C GLN A 79 27.90 -12.83 -3.38
N ASP A 80 26.85 -13.49 -2.87
CA ASP A 80 26.99 -14.39 -1.72
C ASP A 80 25.96 -15.54 -1.72
N ALA A 81 26.46 -16.76 -1.47
CA ALA A 81 25.69 -18.02 -1.46
C ALA A 81 24.80 -18.23 -0.23
N SER A 82 24.64 -17.22 0.64
CA SER A 82 23.96 -17.38 1.92
C SER A 82 22.50 -16.92 1.85
N GLU A 83 21.64 -17.80 1.31
CA GLU A 83 20.19 -17.73 1.55
C GLU A 83 19.90 -17.90 3.03
N LYS A 84 19.45 -16.82 3.67
CA LYS A 84 18.47 -16.74 4.78
C LYS A 84 18.88 -15.57 5.65
N LEU A 85 18.18 -14.44 5.51
CA LEU A 85 17.90 -13.45 6.55
C LEU A 85 17.20 -12.22 5.93
N SER A 86 15.94 -12.38 5.51
CA SER A 86 14.99 -11.26 5.61
C SER A 86 13.57 -11.82 5.74
N SER A 87 12.79 -11.29 6.69
CA SER A 87 11.36 -11.58 6.87
C SER A 87 10.48 -10.89 5.83
N ASP A 88 11.08 -10.33 4.77
CA ASP A 88 10.35 -9.61 3.74
C ASP A 88 9.75 -10.60 2.74
N SER A 89 8.50 -10.35 2.34
CA SER A 89 7.83 -11.18 1.34
C SER A 89 8.63 -11.11 0.03
N VAL A 90 8.97 -12.27 -0.58
CA VAL A 90 9.64 -12.35 -1.89
C VAL A 90 8.92 -11.50 -2.95
N PHE A 91 7.61 -11.32 -2.80
CA PHE A 91 6.75 -10.55 -3.70
C PHE A 91 6.35 -9.18 -3.17
N GLY A 92 6.83 -8.78 -1.98
CA GLY A 92 6.42 -7.55 -1.29
C GLY A 92 6.75 -6.27 -2.07
N HIS A 93 7.72 -6.35 -2.99
CA HIS A 93 8.18 -5.27 -3.84
C HIS A 93 7.64 -5.33 -5.29
N LEU A 94 6.75 -6.28 -5.61
CA LEU A 94 6.14 -6.38 -6.95
C LEU A 94 4.87 -5.54 -7.09
N ILE A 95 4.74 -4.88 -8.23
CA ILE A 95 3.51 -4.22 -8.64
C ILE A 95 2.54 -5.29 -9.14
N VAL A 96 1.33 -5.33 -8.56
CA VAL A 96 0.28 -6.28 -8.93
C VAL A 96 -0.78 -5.56 -9.74
N LEU A 97 -1.06 -6.05 -10.94
CA LEU A 97 -2.04 -5.45 -11.85
C LEU A 97 -2.79 -6.50 -12.66
N ALA A 98 -3.86 -6.08 -13.32
CA ALA A 98 -4.59 -6.84 -14.31
C ALA A 98 -5.13 -5.93 -15.42
N THR A 99 -5.56 -6.50 -16.54
CA THR A 99 -6.13 -5.73 -17.67
C THR A 99 -7.58 -6.13 -17.93
N ALA A 100 -8.49 -5.17 -17.85
CA ALA A 100 -9.90 -5.33 -18.19
C ALA A 100 -10.17 -5.02 -19.67
N GLY A 101 -11.16 -5.72 -20.24
CA GLY A 101 -11.58 -5.52 -21.64
C GLY A 101 -10.46 -5.81 -22.64
N THR A 102 -10.21 -4.84 -23.51
CA THR A 102 -9.14 -4.88 -24.53
C THR A 102 -7.85 -4.19 -24.10
N ALA A 103 -7.81 -3.64 -22.87
CA ALA A 103 -6.62 -2.96 -22.37
C ALA A 103 -5.41 -3.89 -22.33
N LYS A 104 -4.24 -3.27 -22.45
CA LYS A 104 -2.94 -3.92 -22.41
C LYS A 104 -2.01 -3.11 -21.53
N VAL A 105 -0.96 -3.76 -21.04
CA VAL A 105 0.10 -3.14 -20.27
C VAL A 105 1.45 -3.50 -20.90
N ALA A 106 2.31 -2.51 -21.08
CA ALA A 106 3.65 -2.73 -21.58
C ALA A 106 4.61 -3.05 -20.41
N VAL A 107 5.27 -4.21 -20.50
CA VAL A 107 6.21 -4.70 -19.49
C VAL A 107 7.44 -5.23 -20.20
N GLY A 108 8.62 -4.69 -19.88
CA GLY A 108 9.88 -5.11 -20.52
C GLY A 108 9.91 -4.92 -22.04
N GLY A 109 9.12 -3.97 -22.57
CA GLY A 109 9.01 -3.71 -24.01
C GLY A 109 7.95 -4.55 -24.74
N GLU A 110 7.26 -5.46 -24.07
CA GLU A 110 6.19 -6.27 -24.66
C GLU A 110 4.82 -5.93 -24.05
N GLU A 111 3.76 -6.04 -24.86
CA GLU A 111 2.39 -5.80 -24.40
C GLU A 111 1.72 -7.08 -23.91
N PHE A 112 1.16 -7.03 -22.70
CA PHE A 112 0.46 -8.16 -22.09
C PHE A 112 -1.02 -7.87 -21.85
N ARG A 113 -1.83 -8.92 -22.01
CA ARG A 113 -3.19 -9.00 -21.46
C ARG A 113 -3.18 -10.03 -20.34
N THR A 114 -3.98 -9.76 -19.31
CA THR A 114 -4.14 -10.65 -18.17
C THR A 114 -5.29 -11.63 -18.45
N PRO A 115 -5.07 -12.95 -18.41
CA PRO A 115 -6.14 -13.94 -18.43
C PRO A 115 -7.09 -13.80 -17.24
N ARG A 116 -8.37 -14.15 -17.42
CA ARG A 116 -9.35 -14.15 -16.31
C ARG A 116 -8.88 -15.08 -15.19
N GLY A 117 -9.05 -14.66 -13.94
CA GLY A 117 -8.60 -15.42 -12.76
C GLY A 117 -7.09 -15.36 -12.49
N SER A 118 -6.36 -14.54 -13.26
CA SER A 118 -4.93 -14.30 -13.04
C SER A 118 -4.64 -12.82 -12.79
N VAL A 119 -3.45 -12.55 -12.28
CA VAL A 119 -2.89 -11.21 -12.09
C VAL A 119 -1.47 -11.21 -12.63
N LEU A 120 -1.01 -10.06 -13.11
CA LEU A 120 0.38 -9.84 -13.47
C LEU A 120 1.10 -9.22 -12.28
N SER A 121 2.26 -9.77 -11.91
CA SER A 121 3.13 -9.22 -10.87
C SER A 121 4.48 -8.86 -11.49
N VAL A 122 4.86 -7.59 -11.45
CA VAL A 122 6.05 -7.07 -12.14
C VAL A 122 6.94 -6.26 -11.22
N LEU A 123 8.23 -6.25 -11.54
CA LEU A 123 9.15 -5.30 -10.91
C LEU A 123 8.80 -3.87 -11.37
N PRO A 124 8.90 -2.86 -10.49
CA PRO A 124 8.66 -1.46 -10.84
C PRO A 124 9.40 -1.01 -12.10
N GLY A 125 10.69 -1.34 -12.22
CA GLY A 125 11.51 -0.93 -13.37
C GLY A 125 11.17 -1.63 -14.69
N CYS A 126 10.33 -2.66 -14.68
CA CYS A 126 9.88 -3.34 -15.89
C CYS A 126 8.56 -2.77 -16.42
N LEU A 127 7.81 -2.03 -15.63
CA LEU A 127 6.52 -1.47 -16.04
C LEU A 127 6.75 -0.18 -16.83
N ASP A 128 6.22 -0.11 -18.05
CA ASP A 128 6.22 1.11 -18.84
C ASP A 128 5.13 2.06 -18.32
N THR A 129 5.53 2.97 -17.44
CA THR A 129 4.63 3.95 -16.82
C THR A 129 4.20 5.05 -17.79
N ASP A 130 4.92 5.26 -18.89
CA ASP A 130 4.57 6.27 -19.88
C ASP A 130 3.47 5.75 -20.80
N HIS A 131 3.58 4.50 -21.26
CA HIS A 131 2.49 3.82 -21.94
C HIS A 131 1.24 3.75 -21.05
N LEU A 132 1.40 3.46 -19.76
CA LEU A 132 0.28 3.39 -18.81
C LEU A 132 -0.50 4.70 -18.69
N GLN A 133 0.15 5.86 -18.81
CA GLN A 133 -0.51 7.18 -18.77
C GLN A 133 -1.53 7.38 -19.90
N SER A 134 -1.36 6.69 -21.03
CA SER A 134 -2.30 6.71 -22.15
C SER A 134 -3.56 5.86 -21.93
N GLN A 135 -3.52 4.94 -20.95
CA GLN A 135 -4.59 3.99 -20.65
C GLN A 135 -5.49 4.48 -19.52
N LYS A 136 -6.71 3.93 -19.42
CA LYS A 136 -7.51 4.07 -18.19
C LYS A 136 -6.89 3.23 -17.08
N LEU A 137 -6.69 3.82 -15.91
CA LEU A 137 -6.10 3.19 -14.73
C LEU A 137 -7.10 3.23 -13.57
N VAL A 138 -7.45 2.06 -13.05
CA VAL A 138 -8.28 1.91 -11.85
C VAL A 138 -7.40 1.42 -10.71
N ILE A 139 -7.24 2.25 -9.68
CA ILE A 139 -6.54 1.86 -8.45
C ILE A 139 -7.51 1.13 -7.52
N VAL A 140 -7.12 -0.06 -7.08
CA VAL A 140 -7.91 -0.92 -6.18
C VAL A 140 -7.27 -0.97 -4.80
N GLU A 141 -8.07 -0.77 -3.75
CA GLU A 141 -7.57 -0.83 -2.37
C GLU A 141 -7.34 -2.24 -1.85
N ASN A 142 -8.23 -3.16 -2.16
CA ASN A 142 -8.20 -4.50 -1.62
C ASN A 142 -7.54 -5.49 -2.58
N GLY A 143 -6.38 -6.03 -2.19
CA GLY A 143 -5.63 -7.01 -2.98
C GLY A 143 -6.42 -8.29 -3.25
N GLY A 144 -7.35 -8.66 -2.35
CA GLY A 144 -8.22 -9.82 -2.50
C GLY A 144 -9.21 -9.72 -3.67
N VAL A 145 -9.48 -8.51 -4.15
CA VAL A 145 -10.40 -8.27 -5.29
C VAL A 145 -9.67 -8.40 -6.62
N VAL A 146 -8.35 -8.20 -6.65
CA VAL A 146 -7.58 -8.11 -7.91
C VAL A 146 -7.64 -9.42 -8.71
N PRO A 147 -7.54 -10.64 -8.14
CA PRO A 147 -7.73 -11.88 -8.92
C PRO A 147 -9.13 -12.03 -9.55
N TYR A 148 -10.13 -11.34 -8.98
CA TYR A 148 -11.51 -11.29 -9.47
C TYR A 148 -11.78 -10.03 -10.31
N TRP A 149 -10.74 -9.39 -10.86
CA TRP A 149 -10.87 -8.17 -11.67
C TRP A 149 -11.91 -8.30 -12.78
N ALA A 150 -12.07 -9.48 -13.36
CA ALA A 150 -13.02 -9.75 -14.44
C ALA A 150 -14.48 -9.70 -14.01
N ASP A 151 -14.76 -9.83 -12.71
CA ASP A 151 -16.10 -9.77 -12.13
C ASP A 151 -16.52 -8.32 -11.80
N ILE A 152 -15.56 -7.38 -11.79
CA ILE A 152 -15.82 -5.96 -11.52
C ILE A 152 -16.62 -5.37 -12.69
N ARG A 153 -17.83 -4.91 -12.40
CA ARG A 153 -18.72 -4.29 -13.39
C ARG A 153 -18.39 -2.82 -13.58
N LEU A 154 -17.31 -2.56 -14.31
CA LEU A 154 -16.87 -1.21 -14.66
C LEU A 154 -17.93 -0.49 -15.53
N PRO A 155 -18.04 0.84 -15.42
CA PRO A 155 -18.81 1.64 -16.38
C PRO A 155 -18.17 1.57 -17.77
N GLY A 156 -18.96 1.79 -18.83
CA GLY A 156 -18.51 1.64 -20.21
C GLY A 156 -17.26 2.48 -20.55
N SER A 157 -17.14 3.70 -20.01
CA SER A 157 -15.95 4.55 -20.21
C SER A 157 -14.66 4.02 -19.54
N TRP A 158 -14.75 2.95 -18.76
CA TRP A 158 -13.66 2.31 -18.02
C TRP A 158 -13.55 0.80 -18.33
N GLU A 159 -14.34 0.27 -19.26
CA GLU A 159 -14.38 -1.17 -19.59
C GLU A 159 -13.01 -1.70 -20.06
N ASN A 160 -12.24 -0.83 -20.73
CA ASN A 160 -10.88 -1.08 -21.19
C ASN A 160 -9.93 -0.31 -20.27
N SER A 161 -9.55 -0.93 -19.16
CA SER A 161 -8.68 -0.32 -18.15
C SER A 161 -7.64 -1.29 -17.59
N VAL A 162 -6.54 -0.73 -17.10
CA VAL A 162 -5.59 -1.42 -16.25
C VAL A 162 -6.07 -1.28 -14.80
N ILE A 163 -6.22 -2.42 -14.13
CA ILE A 163 -6.56 -2.51 -12.71
C ILE A 163 -5.26 -2.65 -11.95
N LEU A 164 -4.94 -1.68 -11.09
CA LEU A 164 -3.69 -1.63 -10.35
C LEU A 164 -3.95 -1.69 -8.85
N TYR A 165 -3.32 -2.66 -8.19
CA TYR A 165 -3.41 -2.79 -6.77
C TYR A 165 -2.63 -1.66 -6.06
N ARG A 166 -3.24 -0.97 -5.09
CA ARG A 166 -2.61 0.17 -4.39
C ARG A 166 -1.33 -0.17 -3.62
N GLY A 167 -1.08 -1.45 -3.39
CA GLY A 167 0.08 -1.94 -2.65
C GLY A 167 -0.08 -1.88 -1.12
N HIS A 168 0.82 -2.60 -0.45
CA HIS A 168 1.05 -2.50 0.99
C HIS A 168 2.54 -2.22 1.23
N ARG A 169 2.88 -1.54 2.34
CA ARG A 169 4.27 -1.34 2.79
C ARG A 169 5.19 -0.72 1.72
N GLU A 170 6.11 -1.50 1.16
CA GLU A 170 7.25 -1.07 0.34
C GLU A 170 6.82 -0.46 -1.00
N ASN A 171 5.75 -0.98 -1.63
CA ASN A 171 5.31 -0.51 -2.96
C ASN A 171 4.38 0.70 -2.95
N VAL A 172 3.87 1.10 -1.78
CA VAL A 172 2.86 2.17 -1.70
C VAL A 172 3.39 3.47 -2.31
N ARG A 173 4.71 3.74 -2.18
CA ARG A 173 5.34 4.93 -2.77
C ARG A 173 5.32 4.89 -4.29
N THR A 174 5.72 3.76 -4.88
CA THR A 174 5.73 3.56 -6.33
C THR A 174 4.32 3.68 -6.92
N ILE A 175 3.32 3.05 -6.29
CA ILE A 175 1.95 3.14 -6.79
C ILE A 175 1.39 4.56 -6.65
N ALA A 176 1.72 5.26 -5.56
CA ALA A 176 1.33 6.65 -5.38
C ALA A 176 1.96 7.58 -6.43
N GLU A 177 3.20 7.31 -6.84
CA GLU A 177 3.88 8.03 -7.92
C GLU A 177 3.23 7.78 -9.28
N ILE A 178 2.95 6.51 -9.62
CA ILE A 178 2.22 6.14 -10.84
C ILE A 178 0.87 6.87 -10.89
N ALA A 179 0.08 6.80 -9.81
CA ALA A 179 -1.23 7.46 -9.76
C ALA A 179 -1.12 8.99 -9.84
N ARG A 180 -0.08 9.61 -9.28
CA ARG A 180 0.15 11.05 -9.36
C ARG A 180 0.48 11.49 -10.80
N ASN A 181 1.21 10.68 -11.55
CA ASN A 181 1.59 10.98 -12.92
C ASN A 181 0.48 10.65 -13.93
N GLN A 182 -0.46 9.76 -13.57
CA GLN A 182 -1.60 9.41 -14.42
C GLN A 182 -2.52 10.61 -14.70
N PRO A 183 -2.88 10.94 -15.96
CA PRO A 183 -3.82 12.00 -16.26
C PRO A 183 -5.15 11.82 -15.51
N ALA A 184 -5.71 12.91 -14.94
CA ALA A 184 -6.90 12.82 -14.10
C ALA A 184 -8.10 12.19 -14.82
N GLY A 185 -8.31 12.50 -16.10
CA GLY A 185 -9.37 11.88 -16.92
C GLY A 185 -9.18 10.37 -17.14
N ASN A 186 -7.98 9.84 -16.88
CA ASN A 186 -7.59 8.44 -17.02
C ASN A 186 -7.36 7.73 -15.68
N LEU A 187 -7.62 8.38 -14.54
CA LEU A 187 -7.44 7.79 -13.22
C LEU A 187 -8.77 7.63 -12.48
N ALA A 188 -9.02 6.42 -11.98
CA ALA A 188 -10.15 6.14 -11.11
C ALA A 188 -9.74 5.36 -9.85
N TRP A 189 -10.52 5.53 -8.80
CA TRP A 189 -10.33 4.92 -7.49
C TRP A 189 -11.48 3.99 -7.20
N PHE A 190 -11.19 2.71 -7.06
CA PHE A 190 -12.14 1.71 -6.62
C PHE A 190 -11.75 1.28 -5.21
N PHE A 191 -12.45 1.85 -4.23
CA PHE A 191 -12.31 1.55 -2.80
C PHE A 191 -13.63 1.00 -2.26
N ASP A 192 -13.65 0.61 -0.98
CA ASP A 192 -14.89 0.18 -0.33
C ASP A 192 -16.00 1.23 -0.49
N PHE A 193 -17.23 0.78 -0.71
CA PHE A 193 -18.39 1.66 -0.76
C PHE A 193 -18.89 1.92 0.67
N ASP A 194 -18.09 2.71 1.38
CA ASP A 194 -18.32 3.16 2.74
C ASP A 194 -17.76 4.58 2.95
N PRO A 195 -18.02 5.21 4.12
CA PRO A 195 -17.48 6.54 4.39
C PRO A 195 -15.95 6.66 4.32
N ALA A 196 -15.20 5.65 4.76
CA ALA A 196 -13.74 5.68 4.76
C ALA A 196 -13.18 5.58 3.34
N GLY A 197 -13.66 4.64 2.53
CA GLY A 197 -13.26 4.45 1.14
C GLY A 197 -13.55 5.68 0.30
N LEU A 198 -14.74 6.27 0.37
CA LEU A 198 -15.04 7.50 -0.38
C LEU A 198 -14.24 8.70 0.13
N ALA A 199 -14.00 8.81 1.43
CA ALA A 199 -13.13 9.86 1.96
C ALA A 199 -11.68 9.69 1.46
N LEU A 200 -11.18 8.47 1.38
CA LEU A 200 -9.85 8.17 0.82
C LEU A 200 -9.77 8.51 -0.66
N ALA A 201 -10.82 8.25 -1.44
CA ALA A 201 -10.88 8.63 -2.85
C ALA A 201 -10.86 10.16 -2.99
N LEU A 202 -11.66 10.89 -2.21
CA LEU A 202 -11.64 12.37 -2.18
C LEU A 202 -10.29 12.94 -1.70
N ASP A 203 -9.61 12.29 -0.77
CA ASP A 203 -8.27 12.69 -0.32
C ASP A 203 -7.24 12.69 -1.46
N GLN A 204 -7.45 11.91 -2.53
CA GLN A 204 -6.57 11.94 -3.70
C GLN A 204 -6.70 13.24 -4.50
N GLY A 205 -7.88 13.87 -4.42
CA GLY A 205 -8.16 15.17 -5.01
C GLY A 205 -8.15 15.24 -6.55
N ARG A 206 -8.18 14.09 -7.22
CA ARG A 206 -8.14 13.97 -8.67
C ARG A 206 -8.73 12.66 -9.14
N GLY A 207 -9.10 12.59 -10.42
CA GLY A 207 -9.64 11.39 -11.02
C GLY A 207 -11.13 11.21 -10.76
N SER A 208 -11.60 9.97 -10.79
CA SER A 208 -12.99 9.61 -10.51
C SER A 208 -13.09 8.57 -9.40
N ALA A 209 -14.11 8.65 -8.56
CA ALA A 209 -14.47 7.56 -7.65
C ALA A 209 -15.39 6.57 -8.38
N LEU A 210 -15.07 5.28 -8.33
CA LEU A 210 -15.96 4.21 -8.80
C LEU A 210 -16.90 3.80 -7.65
N VAL A 211 -18.20 4.03 -7.86
CA VAL A 211 -19.24 3.81 -6.84
C VAL A 211 -20.36 2.94 -7.39
N ALA A 212 -21.19 2.36 -6.51
CA ALA A 212 -22.36 1.59 -6.94
C ALA A 212 -23.34 2.48 -7.74
N GLY A 213 -23.69 2.05 -8.96
CA GLY A 213 -24.55 2.83 -9.87
C GLY A 213 -25.99 3.00 -9.35
N LYS A 214 -26.52 1.96 -8.72
CA LYS A 214 -27.85 1.96 -8.07
C LYS A 214 -27.72 2.14 -6.56
N TRP A 215 -26.86 3.06 -6.11
CA TRP A 215 -26.55 3.23 -4.70
C TRP A 215 -27.78 3.52 -3.82
N ARG A 216 -28.83 4.14 -4.37
CA ARG A 216 -30.09 4.42 -3.67
C ARG A 216 -30.87 3.15 -3.27
N GLU A 217 -30.63 2.05 -3.99
CA GLU A 217 -31.24 0.74 -3.69
C GLU A 217 -30.48 0.00 -2.57
N LEU A 218 -29.26 0.44 -2.23
CA LEU A 218 -28.52 -0.09 -1.10
C LEU A 218 -29.00 0.62 0.17
N GLY A 219 -29.23 -0.11 1.25
CA GLY A 219 -29.64 0.46 2.54
C GLY A 219 -29.39 -0.45 3.73
N ARG A 220 -30.01 -0.13 4.88
CA ARG A 220 -29.97 -1.00 6.08
C ARG A 220 -30.48 -2.41 5.81
N HIS A 221 -31.42 -2.55 4.88
CA HIS A 221 -32.03 -3.81 4.47
C HIS A 221 -31.11 -4.66 3.58
N THR A 222 -30.02 -4.10 3.04
CA THR A 222 -29.10 -4.83 2.17
C THR A 222 -28.39 -5.94 2.96
N PRO A 223 -28.49 -7.23 2.58
CA PRO A 223 -28.02 -8.35 3.39
C PRO A 223 -26.52 -8.38 3.71
N PHE A 224 -25.72 -7.68 2.90
CA PHE A 224 -24.25 -7.61 2.98
C PHE A 224 -23.75 -6.21 3.37
N ASN A 225 -24.65 -5.35 3.83
CA ASN A 225 -24.26 -4.11 4.50
C ASN A 225 -23.57 -4.44 5.84
N GLN A 226 -22.59 -3.64 6.24
CA GLN A 226 -21.88 -3.76 7.51
C GLN A 226 -22.07 -2.52 8.41
N PRO A 227 -23.26 -2.30 9.02
CA PRO A 227 -23.53 -1.12 9.85
C PRO A 227 -22.55 -0.91 11.01
N LYS A 228 -22.02 -2.02 11.57
CA LYS A 228 -21.00 -1.97 12.63
C LYS A 228 -19.69 -1.36 12.16
N ILE A 229 -19.31 -1.57 10.90
CA ILE A 229 -18.13 -0.93 10.29
C ILE A 229 -18.41 0.55 10.04
N HIS A 230 -19.55 0.88 9.44
CA HIS A 230 -19.98 2.27 9.23
C HIS A 230 -19.92 3.10 10.52
N ARG A 231 -20.46 2.59 11.64
CA ARG A 231 -20.47 3.30 12.94
C ARG A 231 -19.08 3.64 13.48
N LYS A 232 -18.04 2.89 13.09
CA LYS A 232 -16.64 3.17 13.48
C LYS A 232 -15.99 4.28 12.64
N GLN A 233 -16.65 4.73 11.57
CA GLN A 233 -16.11 5.66 10.59
C GLN A 233 -16.70 7.08 10.72
N SER A 234 -17.17 7.47 11.90
CA SER A 234 -17.79 8.78 12.14
C SER A 234 -16.91 9.97 11.72
N VAL A 235 -15.60 9.88 11.96
CA VAL A 235 -14.61 10.90 11.53
C VAL A 235 -14.50 10.96 10.01
N ALA A 236 -14.40 9.80 9.34
CA ALA A 236 -14.31 9.73 7.89
C ALA A 236 -15.60 10.24 7.23
N LEU A 237 -16.77 9.89 7.77
CA LEU A 237 -18.06 10.38 7.30
C LEU A 237 -18.18 11.91 7.43
N LYS A 238 -17.78 12.48 8.57
CA LYS A 238 -17.77 13.93 8.76
C LYS A 238 -16.89 14.62 7.71
N ARG A 239 -15.69 14.08 7.47
CA ARG A 239 -14.75 14.60 6.47
C ARG A 239 -15.29 14.46 5.04
N LEU A 240 -15.89 13.31 4.71
CA LEU A 240 -16.54 13.04 3.43
C LEU A 240 -17.63 14.08 3.15
N LYS A 241 -18.57 14.27 4.07
CA LYS A 241 -19.66 15.25 3.92
C LYS A 241 -19.18 16.70 3.82
N ALA A 242 -18.06 17.03 4.47
CA ALA A 242 -17.51 18.39 4.43
C ALA A 242 -16.82 18.73 3.09
N ARG A 243 -16.40 17.73 2.31
CA ARG A 243 -15.63 17.93 1.08
C ARG A 243 -16.35 17.47 -0.18
N ALA A 244 -17.27 16.52 -0.07
CA ALA A 244 -18.02 16.03 -1.20
C ALA A 244 -18.98 17.11 -1.73
N THR A 245 -19.18 17.13 -3.03
CA THR A 245 -20.15 17.98 -3.72
C THR A 245 -21.01 17.14 -4.66
N GLY A 246 -22.15 17.68 -5.09
CA GLY A 246 -23.04 17.03 -6.06
C GLY A 246 -23.45 15.61 -5.67
N GLU A 247 -23.31 14.67 -6.61
CA GLU A 247 -23.71 13.27 -6.42
C GLU A 247 -22.92 12.57 -5.29
N LEU A 248 -21.65 12.91 -5.09
CA LEU A 248 -20.84 12.33 -4.01
C LEU A 248 -21.35 12.77 -2.63
N LEU A 249 -21.87 14.01 -2.50
CA LEU A 249 -22.49 14.47 -1.26
C LEU A 249 -23.80 13.72 -1.00
N ALA A 250 -24.63 13.54 -2.04
CA ALA A 250 -25.87 12.77 -1.93
C ALA A 250 -25.61 11.32 -1.50
N ILE A 251 -24.56 10.69 -2.03
CA ILE A 251 -24.11 9.36 -1.59
C ILE A 251 -23.67 9.39 -0.12
N ALA A 252 -22.88 10.39 0.30
CA ALA A 252 -22.42 10.49 1.68
C ALA A 252 -23.58 10.67 2.68
N GLU A 253 -24.60 11.44 2.33
CA GLU A 253 -25.82 11.60 3.12
C GLU A 253 -26.61 10.30 3.19
N HIS A 254 -26.74 9.60 2.07
CA HIS A 254 -27.39 8.29 2.03
C HIS A 254 -26.67 7.27 2.90
N MET A 255 -25.34 7.22 2.82
CA MET A 255 -24.52 6.37 3.69
C MET A 255 -24.77 6.66 5.17
N SER A 256 -24.84 7.94 5.53
CA SER A 256 -25.14 8.38 6.88
C SER A 256 -26.53 7.91 7.35
N ASN A 257 -27.55 8.03 6.51
CA ASN A 257 -28.94 7.71 6.86
C ASN A 257 -29.14 6.19 6.98
N GLU A 258 -28.59 5.44 6.04
CA GLU A 258 -28.74 4.00 5.91
C GLU A 258 -27.65 3.18 6.65
N GLU A 259 -26.75 3.86 7.35
CA GLU A 259 -25.59 3.23 8.00
C GLU A 259 -24.82 2.28 7.06
N LEU A 260 -24.54 2.74 5.84
CA LEU A 260 -23.99 1.91 4.77
C LEU A 260 -22.48 1.77 4.86
N ALA A 261 -22.03 0.51 4.86
CA ALA A 261 -20.68 0.13 4.51
C ALA A 261 -20.72 -1.18 3.72
N VAL A 262 -20.35 -1.12 2.45
CA VAL A 262 -20.33 -2.27 1.53
C VAL A 262 -18.92 -2.47 1.00
N MET A 263 -18.31 -3.62 1.31
CA MET A 263 -16.93 -3.91 0.93
C MET A 263 -16.78 -4.20 -0.58
N GLN A 264 -15.60 -3.97 -1.13
CA GLN A 264 -15.30 -4.19 -2.54
C GLN A 264 -15.58 -5.62 -3.01
N GLU A 265 -15.38 -6.63 -2.15
CA GLU A 265 -15.69 -8.02 -2.46
C GLU A 265 -17.18 -8.22 -2.74
N HIS A 266 -18.05 -7.52 -2.02
CA HIS A 266 -19.49 -7.60 -2.24
C HIS A 266 -19.90 -6.92 -3.54
N LEU A 267 -19.33 -5.74 -3.85
CA LEU A 267 -19.56 -5.06 -5.14
C LEU A 267 -19.13 -5.94 -6.31
N THR A 268 -17.97 -6.59 -6.18
CA THR A 268 -17.37 -7.44 -7.21
C THR A 268 -18.12 -8.74 -7.40
N ARG A 269 -18.27 -9.56 -6.35
CA ARG A 269 -18.85 -10.91 -6.42
C ARG A 269 -20.36 -10.93 -6.66
N ARG A 270 -21.04 -9.81 -6.43
CA ARG A 270 -22.48 -9.65 -6.75
C ARG A 270 -22.69 -8.88 -8.06
N HIS A 271 -21.61 -8.58 -8.78
CA HIS A 271 -21.66 -7.87 -10.06
C HIS A 271 -22.48 -6.58 -9.99
N ILE A 272 -22.29 -5.80 -8.92
CA ILE A 272 -22.95 -4.49 -8.78
C ILE A 272 -22.35 -3.56 -9.83
N GLN A 273 -23.20 -3.06 -10.74
CA GLN A 273 -22.78 -2.12 -11.77
C GLN A 273 -22.21 -0.85 -11.13
N LEU A 274 -20.99 -0.50 -11.50
CA LEU A 274 -20.32 0.71 -11.04
C LEU A 274 -20.57 1.88 -11.99
N VAL A 275 -20.46 3.10 -11.44
CA VAL A 275 -20.43 4.37 -12.17
C VAL A 275 -19.21 5.17 -11.72
N ALA A 276 -18.67 6.00 -12.61
CA ALA A 276 -17.56 6.89 -12.32
C ALA A 276 -18.09 8.28 -12.00
N LEU A 277 -17.77 8.79 -10.80
CA LEU A 277 -18.09 10.15 -10.39
C LEU A 277 -16.80 10.97 -10.30
N PRO A 278 -16.69 12.13 -10.97
CA PRO A 278 -15.48 12.94 -10.92
C PRO A 278 -15.22 13.44 -9.50
N ILE A 279 -13.96 13.42 -9.09
CA ILE A 279 -13.50 14.05 -7.85
C ILE A 279 -13.18 15.49 -8.18
N THR A 280 -14.06 16.41 -7.81
CA THR A 280 -13.84 17.85 -7.88
C THR A 280 -13.29 18.34 -6.54
N CYS A 281 -12.15 19.03 -6.56
CA CYS A 281 -11.63 19.78 -5.43
C CYS A 281 -11.93 21.25 -5.58
#